data_AF-A0AAD5C2V7-F1
#
_entry.id   AF-A0AAD5C2V7-F1
#
_cell.length_a   1.000
_cell.length_b   1.000
_cell.length_c   1.000
_cell.angle_alpha   90.00
_cell.angle_beta   90.00
_cell.angle_gamma   90.00
#
_symmetry.space_group_name_H-M   'P 1'
#
loop_
_entity.id
_entity.type
_entity.pdbx_description
1 polymer ?
#
loop_
_entity_poly.entity_id
_entity_poly.type
_entity_poly.pdbx_seq_one_letter_code
_entity_poly.pdbx_strand_id
1 'polypeptide(L)'
;MVKATFKDDMIKFPFPVSSGLVELEKEVAERVDVKGQRLSLKYEDEDKDLVLISCDDDLKSLASYTTIKLLVHVTGDDRLANETSHGG
;
A
#
# COMPACT_ATOMS: atom_id res chain seq x y z
N MET A 1 -11.93 3.26 -9.00
CA MET A 1 -11.42 4.31 -8.08
C MET A 1 -10.60 3.64 -6.99
N VAL A 2 -9.44 4.17 -6.61
CA VAL A 2 -8.59 3.55 -5.58
C VAL A 2 -8.78 4.26 -4.25
N LYS A 3 -8.93 3.47 -3.20
CA LYS A 3 -9.06 3.92 -1.81
C LYS A 3 -7.99 3.24 -0.99
N ALA A 4 -6.86 3.90 -0.78
CA ALA A 4 -5.74 3.35 -0.03
C ALA A 4 -5.79 3.84 1.42
N THR A 5 -5.65 2.91 2.35
CA THR A 5 -5.64 3.17 3.79
C THR A 5 -4.25 2.87 4.32
N PHE A 6 -3.62 3.84 4.97
CA PHE A 6 -2.31 3.73 5.59
C PHE A 6 -2.41 4.17 7.05
N LYS A 7 -2.20 3.23 7.98
CA LYS A 7 -2.43 3.48 9.42
C LYS A 7 -3.85 4.00 9.66
N ASP A 8 -4.00 5.28 9.98
CA ASP A 8 -5.30 5.95 10.21
C ASP A 8 -5.71 6.84 9.03
N ASP A 9 -4.78 7.12 8.11
CA ASP A 9 -4.99 7.99 6.96
C ASP A 9 -5.59 7.23 5.78
N MET A 10 -6.58 7.86 5.15
CA MET A 10 -7.31 7.29 4.03
C MET A 10 -7.25 8.23 2.85
N ILE A 11 -6.55 7.80 1.81
CA ILE A 11 -6.44 8.55 0.56
C ILE A 11 -7.33 7.92 -0.51
N LYS A 12 -7.96 8.78 -1.31
CA LYS A 12 -8.85 8.36 -2.40
C LYS A 12 -8.47 9.10 -3.66
N PHE A 13 -8.12 8.37 -4.71
CA PHE A 13 -7.69 8.96 -5.97
C PHE A 13 -8.14 8.11 -7.17
N PRO A 14 -8.40 8.75 -8.33
CA PRO A 14 -8.56 8.03 -9.57
C PRO A 14 -7.20 7.48 -10.00
N PHE A 15 -7.11 6.17 -10.18
CA PHE A 15 -5.92 5.53 -10.70
C PHE A 15 -6.31 4.51 -11.78
N PRO A 16 -5.72 4.59 -12.98
CA PRO A 16 -5.92 3.59 -14.01
C PRO A 16 -5.06 2.35 -13.70
N VAL A 17 -5.72 1.23 -13.41
CA VAL A 17 -5.07 -0.09 -13.22
C VAL A 17 -4.17 -0.50 -14.39
N SER A 18 -4.41 0.04 -15.59
CA SER A 18 -3.57 -0.14 -16.78
C SER A 18 -2.16 0.45 -16.64
N SER A 19 -1.93 1.39 -15.71
CA SER A 19 -0.61 1.95 -15.42
C SER A 19 0.33 0.97 -14.72
N GLY A 20 -0.22 -0.09 -14.12
CA GLY A 20 0.55 -1.13 -13.46
C GLY A 20 0.82 -0.89 -11.97
N LEU A 21 1.30 -1.96 -11.32
CA LEU A 21 1.53 -2.01 -9.87
C LEU A 21 2.59 -1.02 -9.42
N VAL A 22 3.70 -0.92 -10.15
CA VAL A 22 4.82 -0.03 -9.80
C VAL A 22 4.38 1.43 -9.74
N GLU A 23 3.57 1.87 -10.69
CA GLU A 23 3.09 3.26 -10.71
C GLU A 23 2.05 3.50 -9.61
N LEU A 24 1.24 2.49 -9.26
CA LEU A 24 0.30 2.54 -8.14
C LEU A 24 1.04 2.69 -6.81
N GLU A 25 2.07 1.87 -6.58
CA GLU A 25 2.93 1.94 -5.39
C GLU A 25 3.54 3.33 -5.27
N LYS A 26 4.10 3.86 -6.35
CA LYS A 26 4.69 5.20 -6.37
C LYS A 26 3.65 6.27 -6.02
N GLU A 27 2.51 6.31 -6.70
CA GLU A 27 1.41 7.27 -6.45
C GLU A 27 0.92 7.23 -5.00
N VAL A 28 0.82 6.03 -4.42
CA VAL A 28 0.48 5.83 -3.00
C VAL A 28 1.60 6.37 -2.11
N ALA A 29 2.86 6.04 -2.38
CA ALA A 29 4.01 6.50 -1.60
C ALA A 29 4.14 8.02 -1.60
N GLU A 30 3.87 8.68 -2.73
CA GLU A 30 3.90 10.14 -2.80
C GLU A 30 2.79 10.79 -1.97
N ARG A 31 1.60 10.16 -1.90
CA ARG A 31 0.45 10.69 -1.16
C ARG A 31 0.52 10.45 0.34
N VAL A 32 1.07 9.31 0.76
CA VAL A 32 1.23 8.98 2.19
C VAL A 32 2.61 9.38 2.74
N ASP A 33 3.39 10.14 1.95
CA ASP A 33 4.70 10.71 2.29
C ASP A 33 5.75 9.67 2.74
N VAL A 34 5.72 8.49 2.13
CA VAL A 34 6.67 7.38 2.41
C VAL A 34 7.62 7.14 1.23
N LYS A 35 7.96 8.20 0.51
CA LYS A 35 8.86 8.14 -0.66
C LYS A 35 10.16 7.43 -0.31
N GLY A 36 10.54 6.46 -1.15
CA GLY A 36 11.78 5.68 -0.99
C GLY A 36 11.66 4.49 -0.03
N GLN A 37 10.52 4.30 0.65
CA GLN A 37 10.26 3.10 1.43
C GLN A 37 9.61 2.02 0.57
N ARG A 38 9.88 0.76 0.93
CA ARG A 38 9.26 -0.38 0.26
C ARG A 38 7.86 -0.57 0.84
N LEU A 39 6.87 -0.52 -0.01
CA LEU A 39 5.47 -0.69 0.36
C LEU A 39 5.03 -2.10 -0.05
N SER A 40 3.91 -2.52 0.48
CA SER A 40 3.19 -3.70 0.05
C SER A 40 1.71 -3.35 0.04
N LEU A 41 1.10 -3.46 -1.13
CA LEU A 41 -0.30 -3.15 -1.34
C LEU A 41 -1.12 -4.43 -1.22
N LYS A 42 -2.06 -4.44 -0.29
CA LYS A 42 -3.06 -5.50 -0.18
C LYS A 42 -4.42 -4.96 -0.56
N TYR A 43 -5.24 -5.72 -1.28
CA TYR A 43 -6.63 -5.35 -1.53
C TYR A 43 -7.57 -6.17 -0.66
N GLU A 44 -8.72 -5.59 -0.33
CA GLU A 44 -9.83 -6.29 0.31
C GLU A 44 -10.72 -6.89 -0.79
N ASP A 45 -10.86 -8.22 -0.82
CA ASP A 45 -11.77 -8.91 -1.74
C ASP A 45 -13.23 -8.98 -1.21
N GLU A 46 -14.11 -9.70 -1.90
CA GLU A 46 -15.53 -9.82 -1.55
C GLU A 46 -15.77 -10.46 -0.17
N ASP A 47 -14.89 -11.38 0.25
CA ASP A 47 -14.92 -12.05 1.55
C ASP A 47 -14.27 -11.21 2.67
N LYS A 48 -13.82 -9.99 2.33
CA LYS A 48 -13.07 -9.08 3.21
C LYS A 48 -11.67 -9.59 3.61
N ASP A 49 -11.13 -10.52 2.83
CA ASP A 49 -9.77 -10.99 3.00
C ASP A 49 -8.77 -10.02 2.36
N LEU A 50 -7.60 -9.87 3.01
CA LEU A 50 -6.55 -8.96 2.56
C LEU A 50 -5.53 -9.71 1.69
N VAL A 51 -5.69 -9.59 0.37
CA VAL A 51 -4.86 -10.28 -0.62
C VAL A 51 -3.74 -9.37 -1.13
N LEU A 52 -2.50 -9.87 -1.15
CA LEU A 52 -1.33 -9.11 -1.61
C LEU A 52 -1.32 -8.99 -3.14
N ILE A 53 -1.23 -7.76 -3.65
CA ILE A 53 -1.00 -7.51 -5.08
C ILE A 53 0.49 -7.72 -5.36
N SER A 54 0.82 -8.84 -6.01
CA SER A 54 2.21 -9.22 -6.28
C SER A 54 2.60 -8.97 -7.73
N CYS A 55 1.62 -8.86 -8.64
CA CYS A 55 1.84 -8.66 -10.06
C CYS A 55 0.79 -7.71 -10.68
N ASP A 56 1.06 -7.25 -11.89
CA ASP A 56 0.12 -6.44 -12.67
C ASP A 56 -1.16 -7.20 -13.05
N ASP A 57 -1.11 -8.54 -13.17
CA ASP A 57 -2.30 -9.35 -13.44
C ASP A 57 -3.31 -9.31 -12.29
N ASP A 58 -2.83 -9.38 -11.04
CA ASP A 58 -3.66 -9.17 -9.86
C ASP A 58 -4.33 -7.79 -9.93
N LEU A 59 -3.57 -6.75 -10.23
CA LEU A 59 -4.09 -5.38 -10.35
C LEU A 59 -5.11 -5.23 -11.49
N LYS A 60 -4.88 -5.88 -12.63
CA LYS A 60 -5.82 -5.87 -13.77
C LYS A 60 -7.12 -6.60 -13.46
N SER A 61 -7.08 -7.67 -12.67
CA SER A 61 -8.31 -8.33 -12.21
C SER A 61 -9.22 -7.36 -11.44
N LEU A 62 -8.59 -6.42 -10.70
CA LEU A 62 -9.26 -5.38 -9.95
C LEU A 62 -9.90 -4.29 -10.84
N ALA A 63 -9.60 -4.25 -12.14
CA ALA A 63 -10.19 -3.30 -13.10
C ALA A 63 -11.71 -3.39 -13.17
N SER A 64 -12.26 -4.58 -12.89
CA SER A 64 -13.68 -4.86 -12.86
C SER A 64 -14.39 -4.23 -11.65
N TYR A 65 -13.65 -3.90 -10.59
CA TYR A 65 -14.20 -3.32 -9.37
C TYR A 65 -14.38 -1.81 -9.52
N THR A 66 -15.56 -1.32 -9.12
CA THR A 66 -15.85 0.13 -9.11
C THR A 66 -14.96 0.89 -8.13
N THR A 67 -14.72 0.31 -6.94
CA THR A 67 -13.84 0.85 -5.91
C THR A 67 -12.91 -0.23 -5.39
N ILE A 68 -11.62 -0.01 -5.52
CA ILE A 68 -10.57 -0.90 -5.01
C ILE A 68 -10.14 -0.37 -3.65
N LYS A 69 -10.40 -1.14 -2.60
CA LYS A 69 -9.90 -0.82 -1.25
C LYS A 69 -8.51 -1.42 -1.10
N LEU A 70 -7.53 -0.57 -0.92
CA LEU A 70 -6.16 -0.96 -0.67
C LEU A 70 -5.79 -0.69 0.78
N LEU A 71 -5.03 -1.60 1.36
CA LEU A 71 -4.32 -1.42 2.60
C LEU A 71 -2.84 -1.32 2.28
N VAL A 72 -2.23 -0.21 2.70
CA VAL A 72 -0.83 0.08 2.48
C VAL A 72 -0.05 -0.41 3.70
N HIS A 73 0.86 -1.34 3.49
CA HIS A 73 1.81 -1.77 4.50
C HIS A 73 3.19 -1.26 4.11
N VAL A 74 3.91 -0.59 5.01
CA VAL A 74 5.29 -0.18 4.75
C VAL A 74 6.22 -1.22 5.34
N THR A 75 6.98 -1.88 4.47
CA THR A 75 7.88 -2.97 4.81
C THR A 75 9.29 -2.36 4.94
N GLY A 76 9.55 -1.72 6.09
CA GLY A 76 10.84 -1.12 6.37
C GLY A 76 10.89 -0.24 7.61
N ASP A 77 11.00 -0.85 8.80
CA ASP A 77 12.00 -0.49 9.81
C ASP A 77 12.06 -1.59 10.90
N ASP A 78 12.96 -2.57 10.77
CA ASP A 78 13.41 -3.42 11.89
C ASP A 78 14.82 -2.95 12.35
N ARG A 79 15.07 -1.64 12.41
CA ARG A 79 16.32 -1.12 12.97
C ARG A 79 16.09 0.14 13.80
N LEU A 80 15.41 0.00 14.94
CA LEU A 80 15.97 0.26 16.28
C LEU A 80 14.86 0.42 17.35
N ALA A 81 14.68 -0.62 18.16
CA ALA A 81 14.26 -0.50 19.55
C ALA A 81 15.05 -1.57 20.34
N ASN A 82 16.27 -1.29 20.80
CA ASN A 82 16.55 -0.58 22.06
C ASN A 82 18.00 -0.04 22.03
N GLU A 83 18.18 1.28 22.15
CA GLU A 83 18.62 1.99 23.37
C GLU A 83 20.09 1.76 23.76
N THR A 84 20.97 2.60 23.21
CA THR A 84 22.23 2.95 23.88
C THR A 84 21.91 4.02 24.93
N SER A 85 22.02 3.70 26.22
CA SER A 85 22.43 4.66 27.24
C SER A 85 22.98 4.00 28.50
N HIS A 86 24.01 4.69 29.00
CA HIS A 86 24.95 4.41 30.06
C HIS A 86 24.31 4.55 31.47
N GLY A 87 24.80 3.79 32.46
CA GLY A 87 24.66 4.18 33.87
C GLY A 87 24.75 3.02 34.87
N GLY A 88 25.88 2.93 35.59
CA GLY A 88 26.05 2.12 36.80
C GLY A 88 27.39 1.41 36.91
#